data_AF-A0A7W6J1M5-F1
#
_entry.id   AF-A0A7W6J1M5-F1
#
_cell.length_a   1.000
_cell.length_b   1.000
_cell.length_c   1.000
_cell.angle_alpha   90.00
_cell.angle_beta   90.00
_cell.angle_gamma   90.00
#
_symmetry.space_group_name_H-M   'P 1'
#
loop_
_entity.id
_entity.type
_entity.pdbx_description
1 polymer ?
#
loop_
_entity_poly.entity_id
_entity_poly.type
_entity_poly.pdbx_seq_one_letter_code
_entity_poly.pdbx_strand_id
1 'polypeptide(L)'
;MKSHRFLALIAAGTLLAACQSSQPARELPAPVKTPTVEGAWQDKNALVSTFQGGQFVTRTTDGYNAVLATGTYTVDPSGIVQVSFISAKTKKSQRANCQLATATQLNCTSDTGAQFSLMRRADMPVASAQPMGAAPAGSAALPN
;
A
#
# COMPACT_ATOMS: atom_id res chain seq x y z
N MET A 1 -47.40 -57.72 -27.93
CA MET A 1 -48.53 -56.79 -28.16
C MET A 1 -49.17 -56.53 -26.79
N LYS A 2 -49.46 -55.33 -26.29
CA LYS A 2 -49.63 -53.99 -26.87
C LYS A 2 -49.31 -53.00 -25.73
N SER A 3 -48.43 -52.04 -25.99
CA SER A 3 -47.87 -51.07 -25.05
C SER A 3 -48.93 -50.08 -24.55
N HIS A 4 -49.16 -50.10 -23.24
CA HIS A 4 -49.72 -48.97 -22.50
C HIS A 4 -48.59 -48.11 -21.95
N ARG A 5 -48.91 -46.84 -21.69
CA ARG A 5 -48.12 -45.82 -21.00
C ARG A 5 -47.33 -44.87 -21.92
N PHE A 6 -48.06 -44.12 -22.76
CA PHE A 6 -47.65 -42.73 -23.04
C PHE A 6 -48.05 -41.88 -21.84
N LEU A 7 -47.23 -42.04 -20.80
CA LEU A 7 -47.26 -41.30 -19.56
C LEU A 7 -46.94 -39.84 -19.88
N ALA A 8 -47.80 -38.95 -19.38
CA ALA A 8 -47.64 -37.51 -19.36
C ALA A 8 -46.20 -37.08 -19.04
N LEU A 9 -45.50 -36.55 -20.04
CA LEU A 9 -44.26 -35.80 -19.90
C LEU A 9 -44.62 -34.31 -20.01
N ILE A 10 -45.32 -33.81 -19.00
CA ILE A 10 -45.46 -32.37 -18.77
C ILE A 10 -44.30 -31.97 -17.88
N ALA A 11 -43.42 -31.15 -18.44
CA ALA A 11 -42.19 -30.65 -17.86
C ALA A 11 -42.44 -29.90 -16.54
N ALA A 12 -42.25 -30.58 -15.42
CA ALA A 12 -42.01 -29.96 -14.12
C ALA A 12 -40.52 -29.60 -14.03
N GLY A 13 -40.15 -28.48 -14.64
CA GLY A 13 -38.76 -28.03 -14.76
C GLY A 13 -38.55 -26.64 -14.21
N THR A 14 -38.97 -26.35 -12.98
CA THR A 14 -38.55 -25.14 -12.25
C THR A 14 -38.45 -25.44 -10.76
N LEU A 15 -37.52 -24.78 -10.07
CA LEU A 15 -37.22 -24.82 -8.61
C LEU A 15 -36.03 -25.70 -8.15
N LEU A 16 -34.89 -25.61 -8.83
CA LEU A 16 -33.59 -26.03 -8.27
C LEU A 16 -32.58 -24.87 -8.15
N ALA A 17 -33.05 -23.63 -8.03
CA ALA A 17 -32.17 -22.48 -7.84
C ALA A 17 -32.21 -21.97 -6.39
N ALA A 18 -31.02 -21.81 -5.82
CA ALA A 18 -30.69 -21.10 -4.59
C ALA A 18 -30.73 -21.89 -3.27
N CYS A 19 -29.96 -22.97 -3.20
CA CYS A 19 -29.19 -23.23 -1.97
C CYS A 19 -27.78 -22.65 -2.18
N GLN A 20 -27.70 -21.32 -2.30
CA GLN A 20 -26.41 -20.63 -2.24
C GLN A 20 -26.01 -20.67 -0.77
N SER A 21 -25.29 -21.71 -0.36
CA SER A 21 -24.62 -21.75 0.93
C SER A 21 -23.66 -20.57 0.98
N SER A 22 -24.10 -19.47 1.59
CA SER A 22 -23.26 -18.36 1.99
C SER A 22 -22.29 -18.90 3.03
N GLN A 23 -21.16 -19.46 2.56
CA GLN A 23 -20.04 -19.76 3.43
C GLN A 23 -19.61 -18.43 4.06
N PRO A 24 -19.63 -18.29 5.40
CA PRO A 24 -19.08 -17.12 6.04
C PRO A 24 -17.63 -17.01 5.57
N ALA A 25 -17.28 -15.84 5.02
CA ALA A 25 -15.92 -15.54 4.62
C ALA A 25 -15.01 -15.87 5.80
N ARG A 26 -14.22 -16.94 5.68
CA ARG A 26 -13.24 -17.29 6.70
C ARG A 26 -12.25 -16.15 6.72
N GLU A 27 -12.34 -15.33 7.77
CA GLU A 27 -11.39 -14.26 8.05
C GLU A 27 -10.02 -14.91 8.19
N LEU A 28 -9.24 -14.91 7.10
CA LEU A 28 -7.85 -15.29 7.15
C LEU A 28 -7.16 -14.27 8.06
N PRO A 29 -6.36 -14.71 9.06
CA PRO A 29 -5.57 -13.79 9.86
C PRO A 29 -4.79 -12.86 8.93
N ALA A 30 -4.95 -11.56 9.10
CA ALA A 30 -4.18 -10.58 8.33
C ALA A 30 -2.69 -10.91 8.53
N PRO A 31 -1.88 -10.97 7.44
CA PRO A 31 -0.46 -11.22 7.58
C PRO A 31 0.12 -10.12 8.48
N VAL A 32 0.69 -10.54 9.61
CA VAL A 32 1.44 -9.66 10.51
C VAL A 32 2.67 -9.19 9.73
N LYS A 33 2.59 -8.03 9.08
CA LYS A 33 3.76 -7.37 8.49
C LYS A 33 4.69 -7.03 9.65
N THR A 34 5.84 -7.69 9.70
CA THR A 34 6.94 -7.23 10.54
C THR A 34 7.23 -5.76 10.20
N PRO A 35 7.38 -4.88 11.20
CA PRO A 35 7.64 -3.48 10.95
C PRO A 35 8.97 -3.38 10.18
N THR A 36 8.88 -2.90 8.95
CA THR A 36 10.01 -2.79 8.03
C THR A 36 10.39 -1.32 7.81
N VAL A 37 11.65 -1.04 7.54
CA VAL A 37 12.09 0.32 7.21
C VAL A 37 11.59 0.78 5.83
N GLU A 38 11.16 -0.15 4.98
CA GLU A 38 10.66 0.16 3.63
C GLU A 38 9.53 1.20 3.66
N GLY A 39 9.51 2.05 2.64
CA GLY A 39 8.47 3.06 2.42
C GLY A 39 8.96 4.49 2.45
N ALA A 40 8.01 5.42 2.47
CA ALA A 40 8.26 6.85 2.53
C ALA A 40 8.23 7.36 3.97
N TRP A 41 9.20 8.20 4.30
CA TRP A 41 9.35 8.80 5.62
C TRP A 41 9.52 10.30 5.49
N GLN A 42 8.97 11.05 6.42
CA GLN A 42 8.99 12.50 6.43
C GLN A 42 9.77 13.03 7.64
N ASP A 43 10.63 14.02 7.41
CA ASP A 43 11.34 14.73 8.48
C ASP A 43 10.51 15.92 9.03
N LYS A 44 11.05 16.60 10.03
CA LYS A 44 10.43 17.81 10.61
C LYS A 44 10.31 18.98 9.62
N ASN A 45 11.10 18.99 8.56
CA ASN A 45 11.10 20.00 7.50
C ASN A 45 10.20 19.60 6.33
N ALA A 46 9.37 18.57 6.50
CA ALA A 46 8.51 17.98 5.49
C ALA A 46 9.24 17.38 4.27
N LEU A 47 10.56 17.16 4.32
CA LEU A 47 11.32 16.42 3.30
C LEU A 47 10.94 14.94 3.33
N VAL A 48 10.92 14.30 2.16
CA VAL A 48 10.56 12.89 2.04
C VAL A 48 11.78 12.05 1.74
N SER A 49 12.11 11.14 2.65
CA SER A 49 13.14 10.11 2.50
C SER A 49 12.48 8.77 2.22
N THR A 50 12.78 8.19 1.06
CA THR A 50 12.24 6.90 0.62
C THR A 50 13.29 5.81 0.77
N PHE A 51 12.91 4.73 1.44
CA PHE A 51 13.67 3.50 1.57
C PHE A 51 12.99 2.44 0.71
N GLN A 52 13.68 1.99 -0.34
CA GLN A 52 13.14 1.00 -1.25
C GLN A 52 14.24 0.07 -1.79
N GLY A 53 14.15 -1.22 -1.49
CA GLY A 53 15.02 -2.23 -2.09
C GLY A 53 16.52 -1.97 -1.88
N GLY A 54 16.89 -1.47 -0.70
CA GLY A 54 18.27 -1.12 -0.35
C GLY A 54 18.72 0.26 -0.84
N GLN A 55 17.87 1.02 -1.54
CA GLN A 55 18.15 2.39 -1.98
C GLN A 55 17.49 3.44 -1.08
N PHE A 56 18.23 4.50 -0.80
CA PHE A 56 17.78 5.64 -0.01
C PHE A 56 17.78 6.90 -0.86
N VAL A 57 16.66 7.62 -0.91
CA VAL A 57 16.58 8.90 -1.62
C VAL A 57 15.76 9.90 -0.85
N THR A 58 16.31 11.11 -0.64
CA THR A 58 15.59 12.24 -0.04
C THR A 58 15.21 13.26 -1.10
N ARG A 59 13.95 13.70 -1.08
CA ARG A 59 13.38 14.70 -1.99
C ARG A 59 12.67 15.84 -1.25
N THR A 60 12.62 17.01 -1.90
CA THR A 60 11.78 18.14 -1.45
C THR A 60 10.29 17.86 -1.67
N THR A 61 9.45 18.56 -0.92
CA THR A 61 7.97 18.51 -1.04
C THR A 61 7.37 19.81 -1.57
N ASP A 62 8.20 20.73 -2.03
CA ASP A 62 7.85 22.04 -2.60
C ASP A 62 7.25 22.00 -4.02
N GLY A 63 6.82 20.82 -4.47
CA GLY A 63 6.29 20.58 -5.83
C GLY A 63 7.36 20.23 -6.87
N TYR A 64 8.62 20.64 -6.68
CA TYR A 64 9.71 20.35 -7.61
C TYR A 64 10.29 18.93 -7.46
N ASN A 65 10.01 18.25 -6.34
CA ASN A 65 10.48 16.89 -6.05
C ASN A 65 12.01 16.73 -6.25
N ALA A 66 12.76 17.80 -5.95
CA ALA A 66 14.18 17.87 -6.19
C ALA A 66 14.93 16.89 -5.28
N VAL A 67 15.87 16.13 -5.85
CA VAL A 67 16.68 15.17 -5.10
C VAL A 67 17.72 15.92 -4.27
N LEU A 68 17.64 15.74 -2.95
CA LEU A 68 18.57 16.35 -1.98
C LEU A 68 19.68 15.40 -1.58
N ALA A 69 19.40 14.11 -1.53
CA ALA A 69 20.37 13.08 -1.19
C ALA A 69 20.02 11.76 -1.86
N THR A 70 21.04 10.98 -2.21
CA THR A 70 20.92 9.63 -2.75
C THR A 70 21.92 8.71 -2.06
N GLY A 71 21.54 7.47 -1.84
CA GLY A 71 22.34 6.54 -1.09
C GLY A 71 21.78 5.13 -1.08
N THR A 72 22.32 4.35 -0.16
CA THR A 72 21.88 2.98 0.12
C THR A 72 21.64 2.80 1.61
N TYR A 73 20.87 1.78 1.96
CA TYR A 73 20.72 1.37 3.34
C TYR A 73 20.80 -0.15 3.47
N THR A 74 21.21 -0.59 4.64
CA THR A 74 21.18 -1.98 5.07
C THR A 74 20.51 -2.06 6.44
N VAL A 75 19.88 -3.18 6.73
CA VAL A 75 19.29 -3.46 8.04
C VAL A 75 20.11 -4.57 8.66
N ASP A 76 20.68 -4.31 9.83
CA ASP A 76 21.43 -5.32 10.55
C ASP A 76 20.48 -6.26 11.36
N PRO A 77 20.96 -7.43 11.80
CA PRO A 77 20.14 -8.37 12.57
C PRO A 77 19.59 -7.83 13.90
N SER A 78 20.23 -6.81 14.48
CA SER A 78 19.74 -6.11 15.69
C SER A 78 18.66 -5.05 15.41
N GLY A 79 18.31 -4.82 14.14
CA GLY A 79 17.25 -3.89 13.73
C GLY A 79 17.70 -2.44 13.59
N ILE A 80 19.01 -2.18 13.62
CA ILE A 80 19.63 -0.91 13.25
C ILE A 80 19.74 -0.83 11.73
N VAL A 81 19.18 0.24 11.19
CA VAL A 81 19.26 0.59 9.79
C VAL A 81 20.47 1.49 9.58
N GLN A 82 21.44 1.04 8.81
CA GLN A 82 22.61 1.84 8.45
C GLN A 82 22.37 2.46 7.08
N VAL A 83 22.44 3.78 7.00
CA VAL A 83 22.20 4.54 5.77
C VAL A 83 23.49 5.24 5.39
N SER A 84 23.90 5.08 4.14
CA SER A 84 25.04 5.79 3.55
C SER A 84 24.54 6.59 2.36
N PHE A 85 24.69 7.90 2.39
CA PHE A 85 24.14 8.79 1.37
C PHE A 85 25.09 9.93 1.03
N ILE A 86 24.89 10.50 -0.16
CA ILE A 86 25.62 11.66 -0.65
C ILE A 86 24.63 12.79 -0.84
N SER A 87 24.95 13.96 -0.27
CA SER A 87 24.16 15.17 -0.48
C SER A 87 24.37 15.73 -1.88
N ALA A 88 23.28 15.99 -2.60
CA ALA A 88 23.32 16.58 -3.92
C ALA A 88 23.87 18.02 -3.91
N LYS A 89 23.60 18.77 -2.82
CA LYS A 89 24.01 20.18 -2.66
C LYS A 89 25.48 20.32 -2.26
N THR A 90 25.93 19.56 -1.27
CA THR A 90 27.28 19.70 -0.72
C THR A 90 28.27 18.69 -1.29
N LYS A 91 27.82 17.69 -2.05
CA LYS A 91 28.62 16.59 -2.62
C LYS A 91 29.42 15.80 -1.56
N LYS A 92 28.98 15.85 -0.31
CA LYS A 92 29.60 15.12 0.79
C LYS A 92 28.84 13.82 1.07
N SER A 93 29.61 12.75 1.26
CA SER A 93 29.13 11.47 1.78
C SER A 93 28.93 11.58 3.29
N GLN A 94 27.80 11.09 3.77
CA GLN A 94 27.47 11.02 5.19
C GLN A 94 26.86 9.67 5.50
N ARG A 95 27.00 9.23 6.75
CA ARG A 95 26.35 8.03 7.26
C ARG A 95 25.41 8.36 8.41
N ALA A 96 24.32 7.64 8.50
CA ALA A 96 23.38 7.72 9.61
C ALA A 96 22.95 6.33 10.06
N ASN A 97 22.89 6.14 11.37
CA ASN A 97 22.35 4.94 11.99
C ASN A 97 20.95 5.26 12.50
N CYS A 98 19.96 4.57 11.97
CA CYS A 98 18.57 4.74 12.29
C CYS A 98 18.02 3.52 13.01
N GLN A 99 17.24 3.72 14.06
CA GLN A 99 16.53 2.67 14.76
C GLN A 99 15.03 2.91 14.67
N LEU A 100 14.25 1.86 14.41
CA LEU A 100 12.80 1.92 14.56
C LEU A 100 12.47 2.07 16.04
N ALA A 101 12.15 3.30 16.46
CA ALA A 101 11.62 3.56 17.80
C ALA A 101 10.19 3.03 17.94
N THR A 102 9.40 3.17 16.86
CA THR A 102 8.08 2.56 16.70
C THR A 102 7.88 2.12 15.25
N ALA A 103 6.79 1.42 14.94
CA ALA A 103 6.46 1.03 13.56
C ALA A 103 6.35 2.22 12.58
N THR A 104 6.12 3.43 13.09
CA THR A 104 5.94 4.67 12.33
C THR A 104 6.96 5.75 12.67
N GLN A 105 7.95 5.48 13.53
CA GLN A 105 8.97 6.46 13.90
C GLN A 105 10.37 5.84 13.85
N LEU A 106 11.24 6.49 13.08
CA LEU A 106 12.65 6.22 12.99
C LEU A 106 13.43 7.32 13.70
N ASN A 107 14.31 6.94 14.61
CA ASN A 107 15.26 7.85 15.24
C ASN A 107 16.64 7.59 14.62
N CYS A 108 17.19 8.60 13.96
CA CYS A 108 18.44 8.53 13.24
C CYS A 108 19.50 9.42 13.87
N THR A 109 20.73 8.90 13.94
CA THR A 109 21.91 9.64 14.38
C THR A 109 22.93 9.62 13.25
N SER A 110 23.31 10.80 12.78
CA SER A 110 24.37 10.95 11.78
C SER A 110 25.76 10.75 12.37
N ASP A 111 26.74 10.49 11.51
CA ASP A 111 28.17 10.44 11.84
C ASP A 111 28.71 11.71 12.51
N THR A 112 28.13 12.87 12.18
CA THR A 112 28.43 14.16 12.84
C THR A 112 27.80 14.33 14.22
N GLY A 113 27.03 13.34 14.70
CA GLY A 113 26.33 13.37 15.99
C GLY A 113 24.97 14.06 15.97
N ALA A 114 24.56 14.66 14.85
CA ALA A 114 23.22 15.24 14.73
C ALA A 114 22.14 14.13 14.75
N GLN A 115 21.12 14.31 15.58
CA GLN A 115 19.98 13.41 15.70
C GLN A 115 18.75 14.00 15.01
N PHE A 116 18.05 13.16 14.26
CA PHE A 116 16.83 13.53 13.57
C PHE A 116 15.83 12.37 13.64
N SER A 117 14.54 12.72 13.68
CA SER A 117 13.46 11.74 13.62
C SER A 117 12.75 11.82 12.28
N LEU A 118 12.38 10.66 11.78
CA LEU A 118 11.58 10.50 10.59
C LEU A 118 10.26 9.83 10.99
N MET A 119 9.16 10.38 10.52
CA MET A 119 7.83 9.82 10.71
C MET A 119 7.40 9.11 9.43
N ARG A 120 6.86 7.90 9.55
CA ARG A 120 6.35 7.17 8.39
C ARG A 120 5.24 8.00 7.76
N ARG A 121 5.36 8.29 6.47
CA ARG A 121 4.20 8.73 5.71
C ARG A 121 3.30 7.51 5.59
N ALA A 122 2.09 7.60 6.13
CA ALA A 122 1.04 6.70 5.70
C ALA A 122 1.04 6.79 4.17
N ASP A 123 1.22 5.66 3.49
CA ASP A 123 0.78 5.60 2.12
C ASP A 123 -0.73 5.83 2.22
N MET A 124 -1.16 7.09 2.06
CA MET A 124 -2.47 7.24 1.48
C MET A 124 -2.31 6.55 0.14
N PRO A 125 -3.03 5.44 -0.13
CA PRO A 125 -3.12 4.96 -1.49
C PRO A 125 -3.50 6.19 -2.29
N VAL A 126 -2.66 6.54 -3.27
CA VAL A 126 -3.02 7.54 -4.27
C VAL A 126 -4.37 7.06 -4.74
N ALA A 127 -5.44 7.76 -4.31
CA ALA A 127 -6.79 7.35 -4.60
C ALA A 127 -6.79 7.13 -6.09
N SER A 128 -6.93 5.86 -6.47
CA SER A 128 -7.14 5.45 -7.83
C SER A 128 -8.11 6.48 -8.37
N ALA A 129 -7.72 7.19 -9.42
CA ALA A 129 -8.62 8.07 -10.14
C ALA A 129 -9.81 7.20 -10.57
N GLN A 130 -10.83 7.13 -9.73
CA GLN A 130 -12.12 6.55 -10.07
C GLN A 130 -12.68 7.55 -11.07
N PRO A 131 -12.91 7.18 -12.33
CA PRO A 131 -13.71 8.03 -13.20
C PRO A 131 -15.05 8.22 -12.48
N MET A 132 -15.37 9.46 -12.13
CA MET A 132 -16.68 9.86 -11.64
C MET A 132 -17.70 9.24 -12.59
N GLY A 133 -18.56 8.39 -12.03
CA GLY A 133 -19.53 7.61 -12.79
C GLY A 133 -20.33 8.50 -13.73
N ALA A 134 -20.36 8.13 -15.00
CA ALA A 134 -21.40 8.58 -15.90
C ALA A 134 -22.74 8.15 -15.27
N ALA A 135 -23.54 9.14 -14.91
CA ALA A 135 -24.89 8.94 -14.40
C ALA A 135 -25.70 8.05 -15.36
N PRO A 136 -26.53 7.12 -14.86
CA PRO A 136 -27.49 6.44 -15.71
C PRO A 136 -28.50 7.48 -16.23
N ALA A 137 -28.52 7.65 -17.55
CA ALA A 137 -29.58 8.36 -18.25
C ALA A 137 -30.93 7.76 -17.83
N GLY A 138 -31.84 8.62 -17.38
CA GLY A 138 -33.13 8.24 -16.82
C GLY A 138 -33.95 7.38 -17.78
N SER A 139 -34.50 6.30 -17.23
CA SER A 139 -35.62 5.57 -17.80
C SER A 139 -36.84 6.49 -17.84
N ALA A 140 -37.15 7.04 -19.01
CA ALA A 140 -38.46 7.62 -19.30
C ALA A 140 -39.44 6.47 -19.54
N ALA A 141 -40.25 6.18 -18.53
CA ALA A 141 -41.45 5.37 -18.68
C ALA A 141 -42.54 6.21 -19.36
N LEU A 142 -43.15 5.64 -20.41
CA LEU A 142 -44.43 6.05 -20.97
C LEU A 142 -45.53 6.03 -19.90
N PRO A 143 -46.63 6.78 -20.09
CA PRO A 143 -47.84 6.07 -20.51
C PRO A 143 -48.73 6.82 -21.52
N ASN A 144 -49.31 5.99 -22.41
CA ASN A 144 -50.59 6.08 -23.16
C ASN A 144 -51.10 7.45 -23.62
#